data_AF-Q5Z0B1-F1
#
_entry.id   AF-Q5Z0B1-F1
#
_cell.length_a   1.000
_cell.length_b   1.000
_cell.length_c   1.000
_cell.angle_alpha   90.00
_cell.angle_beta   90.00
_cell.angle_gamma   90.00
#
_symmetry.space_group_name_H-M   'P 1'
#
loop_
_entity.id
_entity.type
_entity.pdbx_description
1 polymer ?
#
loop_
_entity_poly.entity_id
_entity_poly.type
_entity_poly.pdbx_seq_one_letter_code
_entity_poly.pdbx_strand_id
1 'polypeptide(L)' 'MTDERTAGAGVSVQDLARLEAIKRLKYRYWRACDTKDPAGIRACFVRAGADIDFGPLGRFDADGLVRVFETSR' A
#
# COMPACT_ATOMS: atom_id res chain seq x y z
N MET A 1 6.85 -11.84 46.97
CA MET A 1 7.42 -13.01 46.25
C MET A 1 6.23 -13.94 46.02
N THR A 2 5.59 -14.04 44.86
CA THR A 2 5.83 -13.62 43.46
C THR A 2 4.45 -13.37 42.86
N ASP A 3 4.22 -12.25 42.17
CA ASP A 3 3.03 -12.11 41.32
C ASP A 3 3.43 -12.36 39.87
N GLU A 4 2.64 -13.22 39.24
CA GLU A 4 2.91 -13.90 38.00
C GLU A 4 2.85 -12.94 36.79
N ARG A 5 3.78 -13.18 35.87
CA ARG A 5 3.91 -12.51 34.58
C ARG A 5 2.56 -12.33 33.89
N THR A 6 2.07 -11.10 33.77
CA THR A 6 1.16 -10.74 32.67
C THR A 6 1.99 -10.58 31.40
N ALA A 7 2.33 -11.70 30.75
CA ALA A 7 2.84 -11.71 29.39
C ALA A 7 1.67 -11.44 28.41
N GLY A 8 1.15 -10.22 28.43
CA GLY A 8 0.24 -9.73 27.39
C GLY A 8 1.06 -9.00 26.34
N ALA A 9 1.23 -9.57 25.14
CA ALA A 9 1.79 -8.84 24.00
C ALA A 9 0.80 -7.74 23.57
N GLY A 10 0.83 -6.61 24.27
CA GLY A 10 0.00 -5.45 23.95
C GLY A 10 0.48 -4.78 22.68
N VAL A 11 -0.40 -4.63 21.70
CA VAL A 11 -0.14 -3.83 20.48
C VAL A 11 0.13 -2.39 20.89
N SER A 12 1.26 -1.81 20.45
CA SER A 12 1.60 -0.44 20.80
C SER A 12 0.77 0.57 19.99
N VAL A 13 0.64 1.80 20.50
CA VAL A 13 0.04 2.92 19.74
C VAL A 13 0.79 3.14 18.41
N GLN A 14 2.10 2.91 18.38
CA GLN A 14 2.92 3.01 17.17
C GLN A 14 2.56 1.94 16.15
N ASP A 15 2.26 0.72 16.60
CA ASP A 15 1.82 -0.36 15.71
C ASP A 15 0.45 -0.04 15.13
N LEU A 16 -0.48 0.48 15.94
CA LEU A 16 -1.79 0.94 15.47
C LEU A 16 -1.66 2.08 14.45
N ALA A 17 -0.76 3.04 14.67
CA ALA A 17 -0.50 4.13 13.74
C ALA A 17 0.07 3.63 12.39
N ARG A 18 0.97 2.63 12.42
CA ARG A 18 1.51 2.00 11.21
C ARG A 18 0.41 1.26 10.44
N LEU A 19 -0.43 0.49 11.13
CA LEU A 19 -1.56 -0.21 10.52
C LEU A 19 -2.52 0.77 9.86
N GLU A 20 -2.85 1.87 10.53
CA GLU A 20 -3.73 2.91 9.99
C GLU A 20 -3.09 3.64 8.79
N ALA A 21 -1.79 3.90 8.81
CA ALA A 21 -1.08 4.48 7.67
C ALA A 21 -1.16 3.59 6.42
N ILE A 22 -1.01 2.27 6.58
CA ILE A 22 -1.14 1.30 5.47
C ILE A 22 -2.58 1.29 4.93
N LYS A 23 -3.60 1.26 5.81
CA LYS A 23 -5.00 1.31 5.39
C LYS A 23 -5.30 2.56 4.57
N ARG A 24 -4.90 3.73 5.07
CA ARG A 24 -5.05 5.01 4.35
C ARG A 24 -4.33 5.01 3.00
N LEU A 25 -3.13 4.42 2.93
CA LEU A 25 -2.40 4.27 1.67
C LEU A 25 -3.18 3.44 0.66
N LYS A 26 -3.73 2.29 1.06
CA LYS A 26 -4.54 1.44 0.17
C LYS A 26 -5.84 2.12 -0.26
N TYR A 27 -6.52 2.83 0.63
CA TYR A 27 -7.71 3.60 0.25
C TYR A 27 -7.40 4.70 -0.78
N ARG A 28 -6.30 5.43 -0.61
CA ARG A 28 -5.87 6.42 -1.63
C ARG A 28 -5.58 5.76 -2.97
N TYR A 29 -4.85 4.64 -2.97
CA TYR A 29 -4.56 3.89 -4.18
C TYR A 29 -5.85 3.44 -4.90
N TRP A 30 -6.82 2.85 -4.19
CA TRP A 30 -8.08 2.42 -4.80
C TRP A 30 -8.88 3.59 -5.37
N ARG A 31 -8.98 4.70 -4.62
CA ARG A 31 -9.66 5.90 -5.14
C ARG A 31 -9.01 6.44 -6.40
N ALA A 32 -7.68 6.46 -6.46
CA ALA A 32 -6.95 6.87 -7.66
C ALA A 32 -7.18 5.92 -8.84
N CYS A 33 -7.26 4.61 -8.60
CA CYS A 33 -7.64 3.65 -9.64
C CYS A 33 -9.06 3.89 -10.16
N ASP A 34 -10.04 4.08 -9.26
CA ASP A 34 -11.45 4.32 -9.63
C ASP A 34 -11.60 5.55 -10.53
N THR A 35 -10.90 6.64 -10.18
CA THR A 35 -10.93 7.90 -10.93
C THR A 35 -9.97 7.92 -12.12
N LYS A 36 -9.21 6.84 -12.35
CA LYS A 36 -8.14 6.75 -13.34
C LYS A 36 -7.17 7.95 -13.25
N ASP A 37 -6.62 8.18 -12.06
CA ASP A 37 -5.62 9.23 -11.76
C ASP A 37 -4.20 8.64 -11.74
N PRO A 38 -3.42 8.76 -12.84
CA PRO A 38 -2.07 8.19 -12.93
C PRO A 38 -1.11 8.77 -11.86
N ALA A 39 -1.21 10.06 -11.56
CA ALA A 39 -0.36 10.72 -10.58
C ALA A 39 -0.67 10.24 -9.16
N GLY A 40 -1.96 10.12 -8.82
CA GLY A 40 -2.42 9.57 -7.54
C GLY A 40 -2.01 8.11 -7.34
N ILE A 41 -2.08 7.29 -8.40
CA ILE A 41 -1.59 5.91 -8.38
C ILE A 41 -0.09 5.90 -8.09
N ARG A 42 0.71 6.68 -8.83
CA ARG A 42 2.16 6.72 -8.69
C ARG A 42 2.63 7.12 -7.29
N ALA A 43 1.94 8.07 -6.67
CA ALA A 43 2.23 8.56 -5.33
C ALA A 43 2.02 7.50 -4.23
N CYS A 44 1.33 6.39 -4.52
CA CYS A 44 1.10 5.32 -3.57
C CYS A 44 2.20 4.25 -3.55
N PHE A 45 3.17 4.33 -4.46
CA PHE A 45 4.30 3.40 -4.52
C PHE A 45 5.57 4.01 -3.92
N VAL A 46 6.49 3.12 -3.51
CA VAL A 46 7.86 3.51 -3.17
C VAL A 46 8.53 4.24 -4.34
N ARG A 47 9.58 5.01 -4.04
CA ARG A 47 10.30 5.79 -5.06
C ARG A 47 10.86 4.92 -6.18
N ALA A 48 11.44 3.78 -5.82
CA ALA A 48 12.03 2.81 -6.73
C ALA A 48 11.90 1.38 -6.14
N GLY A 49 11.98 0.37 -7.02
CA GLY A 49 11.95 -1.04 -6.62
C GLY A 49 10.55 -1.62 -6.37
N ALA A 50 9.49 -0.92 -6.78
CA ALA A 50 8.17 -1.53 -6.82
C ALA A 50 8.14 -2.61 -7.91
N ASP A 51 7.66 -3.78 -7.55
CA ASP A 51 7.59 -4.94 -8.43
C ASP A 51 6.21 -5.57 -8.25
N ILE A 52 5.40 -5.46 -9.30
CA ILE A 52 3.99 -5.85 -9.30
C ILE A 52 3.82 -6.97 -10.32
N ASP A 53 3.59 -8.19 -9.83
CA ASP A 53 3.34 -9.36 -10.65
C ASP A 53 1.85 -9.69 -10.62
N PHE A 54 1.14 -9.41 -11.72
CA PHE A 54 -0.27 -9.79 -11.89
C PHE A 54 -0.42 -11.15 -12.60
N GLY A 55 0.66 -11.93 -12.72
CA GLY A 55 0.67 -13.22 -13.39
C GLY A 55 0.39 -13.09 -14.88
N PRO A 56 -0.68 -13.71 -15.42
CA PRO A 56 -0.98 -13.67 -16.87
C PRO A 56 -1.20 -12.25 -17.44
N LEU A 57 -1.57 -11.28 -16.60
CA LEU A 57 -1.75 -9.88 -17.01
C LEU A 57 -0.42 -9.14 -17.18
N GLY A 58 0.69 -9.77 -16.79
CA GLY A 58 2.03 -9.21 -16.89
C GLY A 58 2.57 -8.72 -15.56
N ARG A 59 3.83 -8.28 -15.62
CA ARG A 59 4.60 -7.78 -14.50
C ARG A 59 5.04 -6.35 -14.79
N PHE A 60 4.96 -5.49 -13.79
CA PHE A 60 5.14 -4.05 -13.94
C PHE A 60 5.99 -3.50 -12.80
N ASP A 61 6.76 -2.46 -13.11
CA ASP A 61 7.17 -1.50 -12.09
C ASP A 61 6.03 -0.46 -11.86
N ALA A 62 6.21 0.42 -10.89
CA ALA A 62 5.19 1.44 -10.58
C ALA A 62 4.87 2.32 -11.79
N ASP A 63 5.89 2.73 -12.56
CA ASP A 63 5.70 3.59 -13.72
C ASP A 63 5.02 2.84 -14.88
N GLY A 64 5.33 1.55 -15.05
CA GLY A 64 4.67 0.67 -16.02
C GLY A 64 3.21 0.47 -15.75
N LEU A 65 2.83 0.28 -14.48
CA LEU A 65 1.42 0.22 -14.10
C LEU A 65 0.71 1.56 -14.39
N VAL A 66 1.33 2.68 -14.04
CA VAL A 66 0.77 4.02 -14.27
C VAL A 66 0.49 4.28 -15.76
N ARG A 67 1.38 3.85 -16.66
CA ARG A 67 1.19 3.98 -18.12
C ARG A 67 -0.07 3.27 -18.65
N VAL A 68 -0.53 2.19 -18.01
CA VAL A 68 -1.78 1.51 -18.37
C VAL A 68 -2.98 2.44 -18.20
N PHE A 69 -2.97 3.27 -17.15
CA PHE A 69 -4.06 4.23 -16.87
C PHE A 69 -4.00 5.48 -17.75
N GLU A 70 -2.84 5.83 -18.29
CA GLU A 70 -2.69 6.97 -19.23
C GLU A 70 -3.23 6.65 -20.63
N THR A 71 -3.08 5.39 -21.07
CA THR A 71 -3.44 4.96 -22.43
C THR A 71 -4.94 4.64 -22.57
N SER A 72 -5.65 4.45 -21.45
CA SER A 72 -7.04 4.02 -21.43
C SER A 72 -8.06 5.18 -21.42
N ARG A 73 -7.73 6.33 -22.02
CA ARG A 73 -8.59 7.53 -22.06
C ARG A 73 -9.65 7.48 -23.15
#